data_AF-A0A6N2DXV3-F1
#
_entry.id   AF-A0A6N2DXV3-F1
#
_cell.length_a   1.000
_cell.length_b   1.000
_cell.length_c   1.000
_cell.angle_alpha   90.00
_cell.angle_beta   90.00
_cell.angle_gamma   90.00
#
_symmetry.space_group_name_H-M   'P 1'
#
loop_
_entity.id
_entity.type
_entity.pdbx_description
1 polymer ?
#
loop_
_entity_poly.entity_id
_entity_poly.type
_entity_poly.pdbx_seq_one_letter_code
_entity_poly.pdbx_strand_id
1 'polypeptide(L)'
;MSVSNPRDVAVRWSAGLSVGIPALDADRRCLVRVISLLQGIDDGEEARTMVGATLDTLALYAPFHFAREERVLEAFGYPGLEVHRNEHRGFIADLERLRKRFGGRADRRASARLLAELTDRLTHHVLLYDMDYKGFIGDLGRAEQLARGGSSECLLAAQPTQRPRRNRARSAPVAASLMH
;
A
#
# COMPACT_ATOMS: atom_id res chain seq x y z
N MET A 1 9.85 -3.17 30.48
CA MET A 1 8.93 -2.86 29.36
C MET A 1 9.61 -3.39 28.10
N SER A 2 9.05 -4.44 27.49
CA SER A 2 9.65 -5.04 26.29
C SER A 2 9.57 -3.99 25.17
N VAL A 3 10.71 -3.44 24.77
CA VAL A 3 10.77 -2.53 23.63
C VAL A 3 10.55 -3.42 22.41
N SER A 4 9.39 -3.28 21.77
CA SER A 4 9.05 -3.97 20.54
C SER A 4 10.25 -3.91 19.58
N ASN A 5 10.62 -5.07 19.02
CA ASN A 5 11.69 -5.17 18.05
C ASN A 5 11.44 -4.13 16.94
N PRO A 6 12.42 -3.29 16.53
CA PRO A 6 12.21 -2.30 15.47
C PRO A 6 11.75 -2.91 14.14
N ARG A 7 11.86 -4.24 13.98
CA ARG A 7 11.31 -5.01 12.85
C ARG A 7 9.79 -5.22 12.91
N ASP A 8 9.16 -5.08 14.07
CA ASP A 8 7.72 -5.29 14.29
C ASP A 8 6.91 -3.97 14.23
N VAL A 9 7.52 -2.88 13.78
CA VAL A 9 6.88 -1.56 13.75
C VAL A 9 5.92 -1.40 12.57
N ALA A 10 6.06 -2.17 11.49
CA ALA A 10 5.23 -1.94 10.32
C ALA A 10 3.77 -2.34 10.54
N VAL A 11 2.89 -1.49 10.02
CA VAL A 11 1.47 -1.80 9.90
C VAL A 11 1.28 -3.08 9.10
N ARG A 12 0.38 -3.94 9.58
CA ARG A 12 -0.11 -5.13 8.89
C ARG A 12 -1.59 -4.97 8.59
N TRP A 13 -2.00 -5.38 7.40
CA TRP A 13 -3.41 -5.38 7.06
C TRP A 13 -4.17 -6.30 8.03
N SER A 14 -5.32 -5.81 8.51
CA SER A 14 -6.27 -6.60 9.28
C SER A 14 -7.70 -6.17 8.94
N ALA A 15 -8.69 -6.97 9.30
CA ALA A 15 -10.09 -6.62 9.12
C ALA A 15 -10.48 -5.32 9.86
N GLY A 16 -9.73 -4.93 10.90
CA GLY A 16 -9.95 -3.67 11.62
C GLY A 16 -9.63 -2.41 10.82
N LEU A 17 -8.90 -2.51 9.71
CA LEU A 17 -8.59 -1.38 8.81
C LEU A 17 -9.58 -1.25 7.64
N SER A 18 -10.55 -2.18 7.55
CA SER A 18 -11.54 -2.21 6.48
C SER A 18 -12.70 -1.28 6.77
N VAL A 19 -13.10 -0.50 5.76
CA VAL A 19 -14.34 0.30 5.76
C VAL A 19 -15.49 -0.42 5.06
N GLY A 20 -15.27 -1.64 4.57
CA GLY A 20 -16.29 -2.45 3.91
C GLY A 20 -16.53 -2.07 2.44
N ILE A 21 -15.72 -1.17 1.89
CA ILE A 21 -15.75 -0.76 0.48
C ILE A 21 -14.56 -1.42 -0.23
N PRO A 22 -14.77 -2.49 -1.02
CA PRO A 22 -13.68 -3.32 -1.55
C PRO A 22 -12.57 -2.56 -2.29
N ALA A 23 -12.92 -1.54 -3.07
CA ALA A 23 -11.95 -0.70 -3.78
C ALA A 23 -11.05 0.10 -2.81
N LEU A 24 -11.62 0.75 -1.80
CA LEU A 24 -10.85 1.49 -0.80
C LEU A 24 -9.99 0.56 0.06
N ASP A 25 -10.54 -0.59 0.44
CA ASP A 25 -9.80 -1.61 1.18
C ASP A 25 -8.65 -2.19 0.35
N ALA A 26 -8.81 -2.32 -0.97
CA ALA A 26 -7.75 -2.78 -1.87
C ALA A 26 -6.61 -1.75 -1.96
N ASP A 27 -6.96 -0.46 -2.05
CA ASP A 27 -6.00 0.64 -2.05
C ASP A 27 -5.19 0.67 -0.74
N ARG A 28 -5.86 0.59 0.41
CA ARG A 28 -5.18 0.54 1.72
C ARG A 28 -4.29 -0.68 1.89
N ARG A 29 -4.74 -1.86 1.45
CA ARG A 29 -3.88 -3.05 1.39
C ARG A 29 -2.61 -2.79 0.57
N CYS A 30 -2.71 -2.03 -0.51
CA CYS A 30 -1.54 -1.65 -1.30
C CYS A 30 -0.63 -0.69 -0.55
N LEU A 31 -1.17 0.37 0.05
CA LEU A 31 -0.39 1.34 0.85
C LEU A 31 0.36 0.65 1.99
N VAL A 32 -0.32 -0.24 2.72
CA VAL A 32 0.29 -1.07 3.77
C VAL A 32 1.47 -1.87 3.20
N ARG A 33 1.27 -2.59 2.09
CA ARG A 33 2.36 -3.39 1.47
C ARG A 33 3.56 -2.54 1.07
N VAL A 34 3.31 -1.36 0.48
CA VAL A 34 4.37 -0.44 0.05
C VAL A 34 5.17 0.08 1.24
N ILE A 35 4.50 0.42 2.36
CA ILE A 35 5.17 0.84 3.60
C ILE A 35 5.97 -0.32 4.21
N SER A 36 5.43 -1.55 4.19
CA SER A 36 6.12 -2.74 4.70
C SER A 36 7.42 -3.07 3.97
N LEU A 37 7.63 -2.56 2.74
CA LEU A 37 8.92 -2.71 2.03
C LEU A 37 10.10 -2.10 2.79
N LEU A 38 9.84 -1.15 3.69
CA LEU A 38 10.88 -0.54 4.54
C LEU A 38 11.32 -1.44 5.70
N GLN A 39 10.64 -2.57 5.93
CA GLN A 39 10.99 -3.50 7.00
C GLN A 39 12.29 -4.23 6.71
N GLY A 40 13.18 -4.27 7.70
CA GLY A 40 14.37 -5.13 7.64
C GLY A 40 15.39 -4.72 6.59
N ILE A 41 15.28 -3.51 6.01
CA ILE A 41 16.29 -2.95 5.11
C ILE A 41 17.61 -2.75 5.89
N ASP A 42 18.70 -3.29 5.35
CA ASP A 42 20.07 -3.11 5.84
C ASP A 42 20.72 -1.84 5.28
N ASP A 43 21.97 -1.55 5.61
CA ASP A 43 22.69 -0.38 5.11
C ASP A 43 23.15 -0.58 3.66
N GLY A 44 23.30 0.52 2.90
CA GLY A 44 23.96 0.49 1.58
C GLY A 44 23.15 1.11 0.45
N GLU A 45 23.55 0.83 -0.78
CA GLU A 45 22.91 1.39 -1.99
C GLU A 45 21.52 0.85 -2.23
N GLU A 46 21.31 -0.45 -2.00
CA GLU A 46 20.00 -1.08 -2.10
C GLU A 46 18.99 -0.43 -1.16
N ALA A 47 19.41 -0.10 0.07
CA ALA A 47 18.61 0.61 1.05
C ALA A 47 18.15 1.98 0.53
N ARG A 48 19.05 2.71 -0.11
CA ARG A 48 18.74 4.01 -0.70
C ARG A 48 17.72 3.91 -1.81
N THR A 49 17.92 2.94 -2.71
CA THR A 49 17.02 2.69 -3.82
C THR A 49 15.64 2.29 -3.34
N MET A 50 15.55 1.38 -2.37
CA MET A 50 14.28 0.92 -1.80
C MET A 50 13.52 2.04 -1.10
N VAL A 51 14.18 2.83 -0.26
CA VAL A 51 13.54 3.96 0.45
C VAL A 51 13.01 5.00 -0.55
N GLY A 52 13.82 5.35 -1.55
CA GLY A 52 13.40 6.26 -2.62
C GLY A 52 12.19 5.71 -3.37
N ALA A 53 12.26 4.46 -3.83
CA ALA A 53 11.16 3.81 -4.57
C ALA A 53 9.86 3.74 -3.75
N THR A 54 9.94 3.46 -2.44
CA THR A 54 8.77 3.46 -1.54
C THR A 54 8.15 4.85 -1.47
N LEU A 55 8.94 5.90 -1.22
CA LEU A 55 8.43 7.27 -1.14
C LEU A 55 7.81 7.74 -2.45
N ASP A 56 8.43 7.42 -3.58
CA ASP A 56 7.95 7.74 -4.91
C ASP A 56 6.63 7.04 -5.22
N THR A 57 6.55 5.75 -4.86
CA THR A 57 5.32 4.96 -5.02
C THR A 57 4.19 5.51 -4.17
N LEU A 58 4.45 5.89 -2.92
CA LEU A 58 3.43 6.48 -2.04
C LEU A 58 2.98 7.85 -2.54
N ALA A 59 3.91 8.71 -2.96
CA ALA A 59 3.59 10.03 -3.47
C ALA A 59 2.77 9.96 -4.76
N LEU A 60 2.99 8.93 -5.58
CA LEU A 60 2.18 8.66 -6.75
C LEU A 60 0.81 8.08 -6.38
N TYR A 61 0.74 7.07 -5.52
CA TYR A 61 -0.48 6.28 -5.32
C TYR A 61 -1.47 6.86 -4.30
N ALA A 62 -0.98 7.48 -3.22
CA ALA A 62 -1.85 8.00 -2.15
C ALA A 62 -2.88 9.04 -2.65
N PRO A 63 -2.53 10.02 -3.52
CA PRO A 63 -3.50 10.95 -4.06
C PRO A 63 -4.66 10.27 -4.81
N PHE A 64 -4.40 9.15 -5.51
CA PHE A 64 -5.45 8.41 -6.20
C PHE A 64 -6.42 7.74 -5.21
N HIS A 65 -5.88 7.14 -4.14
CA HIS A 65 -6.69 6.58 -3.06
C HIS A 65 -7.57 7.66 -2.43
N PHE A 66 -6.97 8.78 -2.05
CA PHE A 66 -7.67 9.91 -1.43
C PHE A 66 -8.76 10.49 -2.32
N ALA A 67 -8.49 10.71 -3.61
CA ALA A 67 -9.50 11.18 -4.56
C ALA A 67 -10.66 10.19 -4.72
N ARG A 68 -10.39 8.88 -4.61
CA ARG A 68 -11.43 7.83 -4.66
C ARG A 68 -12.33 7.89 -3.43
N GLU A 69 -11.72 8.00 -2.26
CA GLU A 69 -12.40 8.10 -0.98
C GLU A 69 -13.22 9.38 -0.86
N GLU A 70 -12.63 10.53 -1.18
CA GLU A 70 -13.31 11.83 -1.15
C GLU A 70 -14.53 11.87 -2.07
N ARG A 71 -14.47 11.22 -3.24
CA ARG A 71 -15.63 11.09 -4.14
C ARG A 71 -16.78 10.32 -3.48
N VAL A 72 -16.47 9.27 -2.74
CA VAL A 72 -17.48 8.53 -1.96
C VAL A 72 -18.06 9.45 -0.88
N LEU A 73 -17.20 10.07 -0.08
CA LEU A 73 -17.63 10.93 1.03
C LEU A 73 -18.49 12.12 0.55
N GLU A 74 -18.11 12.76 -0.55
CA GLU A 74 -18.85 13.86 -1.16
C GLU A 74 -20.22 13.42 -1.67
N ALA A 75 -20.30 12.27 -2.36
CA ALA A 75 -21.55 11.75 -2.91
C ALA A 75 -22.56 11.31 -1.82
N PHE A 76 -22.08 10.98 -0.62
CA PHE A 76 -22.91 10.69 0.55
C PHE A 76 -23.14 11.90 1.45
N GLY A 77 -22.53 13.05 1.16
CA GLY A 77 -22.70 14.28 1.96
C GLY A 77 -22.10 14.17 3.36
N TYR A 78 -20.95 13.50 3.51
CA TYR A 78 -20.29 13.32 4.80
C TYR A 78 -19.90 14.68 5.42
N PRO A 79 -20.41 15.04 6.62
CA PRO A 79 -20.17 16.35 7.22
C PRO A 79 -18.69 16.64 7.52
N GLY A 80 -17.89 15.60 7.76
CA GLY A 80 -16.46 15.71 8.07
C GLY A 80 -15.54 15.83 6.85
N LEU A 81 -16.07 15.94 5.63
CA LEU A 81 -15.29 15.87 4.39
C LEU A 81 -14.11 16.87 4.33
N GLU A 82 -14.32 18.12 4.73
CA GLU A 82 -13.24 19.12 4.66
C GLU A 82 -12.10 18.85 5.65
N VAL A 83 -12.43 18.30 6.83
CA VAL A 83 -11.42 17.85 7.80
C VAL A 83 -10.66 16.65 7.22
N HIS A 84 -11.37 15.69 6.63
CA HIS A 84 -10.79 14.51 5.99
C HIS A 84 -9.82 14.88 4.84
N ARG A 85 -10.25 15.80 3.96
CA ARG A 85 -9.42 16.38 2.89
C ARG A 85 -8.16 17.05 3.44
N ASN A 86 -8.25 17.68 4.62
CA ASN A 86 -7.10 18.31 5.24
C ASN A 86 -6.06 17.29 5.72
N GLU A 87 -6.50 16.16 6.28
CA GLU A 87 -5.59 15.06 6.64
C GLU A 87 -4.90 14.46 5.43
N HIS A 88 -5.62 14.28 4.32
CA HIS A 88 -5.04 13.83 3.06
C HIS A 88 -3.93 14.78 2.56
N ARG A 89 -4.21 16.08 2.53
CA ARG A 89 -3.19 17.09 2.17
C ARG A 89 -2.00 17.04 3.12
N GLY A 90 -2.25 16.86 4.42
CA GLY A 90 -1.22 16.69 5.43
C GLY A 90 -0.32 15.49 5.16
N PHE A 91 -0.91 14.34 4.83
CA PHE A 91 -0.20 13.11 4.50
C PHE A 91 0.70 13.30 3.26
N ILE A 92 0.20 13.93 2.20
CA ILE A 92 1.01 14.21 1.00
C ILE A 92 2.18 15.16 1.34
N ALA A 93 1.93 16.20 2.13
CA ALA A 93 2.98 17.11 2.56
C ALA A 93 4.04 16.40 3.45
N ASP A 94 3.64 15.42 4.25
CA ASP A 94 4.58 14.56 4.99
C ASP A 94 5.47 13.76 4.03
N LEU A 95 4.91 13.12 3.00
CA LEU A 95 5.70 12.39 2.01
C LEU A 95 6.76 13.27 1.35
N GLU A 96 6.40 14.51 0.98
CA GLU A 96 7.36 15.46 0.43
C GLU A 96 8.46 15.85 1.42
N ARG A 97 8.10 16.09 2.69
CA ARG A 97 9.07 16.38 3.76
C ARG A 97 10.01 15.19 3.97
N LEU A 98 9.48 13.98 4.03
CA LEU A 98 10.22 12.73 4.19
C LEU A 98 11.20 12.55 3.01
N ARG A 99 10.74 12.78 1.78
CA ARG A 99 11.58 12.71 0.57
C ARG A 99 12.71 13.73 0.57
N LYS A 100 12.43 14.98 0.96
CA LYS A 100 13.46 16.02 1.09
C LYS A 100 14.49 15.68 2.17
N ARG A 101 14.04 15.21 3.33
CA ARG A 101 14.90 14.77 4.44
C ARG A 101 15.76 13.57 4.06
N PHE A 102 15.21 12.64 3.27
CA PHE A 102 15.92 11.49 2.78
C PHE A 102 17.11 11.90 1.91
N GLY A 103 16.93 12.81 0.94
CA GLY A 103 18.02 13.44 0.20
C GLY A 103 19.03 12.47 -0.45
N GLY A 104 18.60 11.23 -0.74
CA GLY A 104 19.48 10.17 -1.27
C GLY A 104 20.46 9.57 -0.26
N ARG A 105 20.29 9.81 1.05
CA ARG A 105 21.10 9.22 2.11
C ARG A 105 20.22 8.31 2.97
N ALA A 106 20.48 7.01 2.92
CA ALA A 106 19.83 6.01 3.75
C ALA A 106 20.88 5.28 4.56
N ASP A 107 20.69 5.27 5.88
CA ASP A 107 21.19 4.24 6.75
C ASP A 107 19.99 3.52 7.38
N ARG A 108 20.24 2.39 8.03
CA ARG A 108 19.26 1.55 8.69
C ARG A 108 18.42 2.34 9.69
N ARG A 109 19.01 3.33 10.36
CA ARG A 109 18.31 4.17 11.35
C ARG A 109 17.33 5.11 10.66
N ALA A 110 17.71 5.71 9.54
CA ALA A 110 16.83 6.55 8.73
C ALA A 110 15.65 5.74 8.17
N SER A 111 15.90 4.54 7.64
CA SER A 111 14.86 3.63 7.14
C SER A 111 13.87 3.23 8.24
N ALA A 112 14.37 2.87 9.42
CA ALA A 112 13.52 2.50 10.56
C ALA A 112 12.66 3.66 11.06
N ARG A 113 13.21 4.88 11.10
CA ARG A 113 12.45 6.10 11.45
C ARG A 113 11.36 6.39 10.42
N LEU A 114 11.71 6.29 9.15
CA LEU A 114 10.75 6.50 8.06
C LEU A 114 9.60 5.49 8.14
N LEU A 115 9.91 4.21 8.36
CA LEU A 115 8.90 3.17 8.56
C LEU A 115 7.96 3.50 9.72
N ALA A 116 8.50 3.94 10.86
CA ALA A 116 7.72 4.32 12.03
C ALA A 116 6.81 5.52 11.74
N GLU A 117 7.34 6.58 11.12
CA GLU A 117 6.57 7.78 10.76
C GLU A 117 5.44 7.47 9.76
N LEU A 118 5.72 6.70 8.70
CA LEU A 118 4.71 6.32 7.72
C LEU A 118 3.64 5.38 8.31
N THR A 119 4.06 4.44 9.16
CA THR A 119 3.14 3.53 9.84
C THR A 119 2.21 4.30 10.77
N ASP A 120 2.75 5.22 11.57
CA ASP A 120 1.97 6.05 12.48
C ASP A 120 0.97 6.92 11.70
N ARG A 121 1.44 7.62 10.65
CA ARG A 121 0.56 8.48 9.84
C ARG A 121 -0.57 7.71 9.17
N LEU A 122 -0.31 6.54 8.59
CA LEU A 122 -1.36 5.73 7.98
C LEU A 122 -2.31 5.17 9.03
N THR A 123 -1.80 4.62 10.14
CA THR A 123 -2.63 3.98 11.16
C THR A 123 -3.51 5.00 11.88
N HIS A 124 -2.95 6.15 12.23
CA HIS A 124 -3.69 7.27 12.81
C HIS A 124 -4.81 7.73 11.88
N HIS A 125 -4.49 7.93 10.59
CA HIS A 125 -5.49 8.36 9.61
C HIS A 125 -6.64 7.36 9.50
N VAL A 126 -6.33 6.06 9.37
CA VAL A 126 -7.37 5.03 9.28
C VAL A 126 -8.22 4.99 10.54
N LEU A 127 -7.59 4.94 11.71
CA LEU A 127 -8.32 4.71 12.96
C LEU A 127 -9.16 5.93 13.40
N LEU A 128 -8.72 7.15 13.12
CA LEU A 128 -9.41 8.36 13.58
C LEU A 128 -10.29 9.03 12.53
N TYR A 129 -10.04 8.82 11.24
CA TYR A 129 -10.79 9.52 10.18
C TYR A 129 -11.55 8.53 9.31
N ASP A 130 -10.89 7.47 8.85
CA ASP A 130 -11.55 6.53 7.94
C ASP A 130 -12.64 5.71 8.63
N MET A 131 -12.40 5.33 9.88
CA MET A 131 -13.38 4.59 10.67
C MET A 131 -14.59 5.45 11.07
N ASP A 132 -14.44 6.78 11.13
CA ASP A 132 -15.52 7.69 11.49
C ASP A 132 -16.61 7.73 10.42
N TYR A 133 -16.24 7.77 9.13
CA TYR A 133 -17.23 7.75 8.07
C TYR A 133 -17.82 6.34 7.83
N LYS A 134 -17.18 5.27 8.30
CA LYS A 134 -17.62 3.89 8.04
C LYS A 134 -19.09 3.67 8.41
N GLY A 135 -19.52 4.17 9.58
CA GLY A 135 -20.90 4.07 10.04
C GLY A 135 -21.86 5.03 9.34
N PHE A 136 -21.35 6.06 8.68
CA PHE A 136 -22.14 7.06 7.95
C PHE A 136 -22.56 6.57 6.56
N ILE A 137 -21.74 5.74 5.91
CA ILE A 137 -22.04 5.19 4.58
C ILE A 137 -23.14 4.13 4.68
N GLY A 138 -24.37 4.52 4.33
CA GLY A 138 -25.55 3.66 4.39
C GLY A 138 -25.72 2.68 3.21
N ASP A 139 -24.95 2.81 2.14
CA ASP A 139 -25.03 1.96 0.94
C ASP A 139 -23.63 1.62 0.42
N LEU A 140 -23.11 0.45 0.85
CA LEU A 140 -21.79 -0.02 0.45
C LEU A 140 -21.71 -0.39 -1.05
N GLY A 141 -22.84 -0.76 -1.67
CA GLY A 141 -22.88 -1.09 -3.10
C GLY A 141 -22.69 0.15 -3.97
N ARG A 142 -23.42 1.22 -3.65
CA ARG A 142 -23.25 2.54 -4.28
C ARG A 142 -21.86 3.11 -4.00
N ALA A 143 -21.37 2.99 -2.76
CA ALA A 143 -20.02 3.45 -2.40
C ALA A 143 -18.94 2.73 -3.21
N GLU A 144 -19.04 1.42 -3.41
CA GLU A 144 -18.11 0.65 -4.25
C GLU A 144 -18.14 1.11 -5.72
N GLN A 145 -19.32 1.38 -6.28
CA GLN A 145 -19.45 1.89 -7.65
C GLN A 145 -18.78 3.26 -7.81
N LEU A 146 -19.04 4.19 -6.88
CA LEU A 146 -18.43 5.51 -6.85
C LEU A 146 -16.91 5.43 -6.69
N ALA A 147 -16.46 4.54 -5.80
CA ALA A 147 -15.05 4.27 -5.63
C ALA A 147 -14.46 3.81 -6.97
N ARG A 148 -15.00 2.78 -7.63
CA ARG A 148 -14.47 2.27 -8.90
C ARG A 148 -14.52 3.27 -10.07
N GLY A 149 -15.50 4.18 -10.11
CA GLY A 149 -15.75 5.10 -11.23
C GLY A 149 -14.63 6.11 -11.55
N GLY A 150 -13.52 6.12 -10.80
CA GLY A 150 -12.31 6.88 -11.13
C GLY A 150 -11.35 6.04 -11.96
N SER A 151 -10.92 6.57 -13.10
CA SER A 151 -10.01 5.93 -14.06
C SER A 151 -8.63 5.61 -13.47
N SER A 152 -8.51 4.44 -12.83
CA SER A 152 -7.31 3.58 -12.80
C SER A 152 -7.59 2.42 -11.84
N GLU A 153 -7.58 1.20 -12.38
CA GLU A 153 -7.31 0.01 -11.59
C GLU A 153 -5.89 0.11 -11.01
N CYS A 154 -5.68 -0.44 -9.82
CA CYS A 154 -4.39 -0.44 -9.13
C CYS A 154 -3.25 -0.86 -10.09
N LEU A 155 -2.42 0.09 -10.53
CA LEU A 155 -1.30 -0.15 -11.45
C LEU A 155 -0.27 -1.15 -10.85
N LEU A 156 -0.32 -1.35 -9.53
CA LEU A 156 0.54 -2.25 -8.75
C LEU A 156 -0.06 -3.65 -8.56
N ALA A 157 -1.22 -3.95 -9.15
CA ALA A 157 -1.84 -5.29 -9.09
C ALA A 157 -1.11 -6.36 -9.95
N ALA A 158 -0.05 -5.99 -10.68
CA ALA A 158 0.84 -6.94 -11.33
C ALA A 158 1.71 -7.66 -10.30
N GLN A 159 1.18 -8.73 -9.71
CA GLN A 159 2.02 -9.71 -9.01
C GLN A 159 3.07 -10.26 -9.99
N PRO A 160 4.31 -10.54 -9.56
CA PRO A 160 5.21 -11.35 -10.37
C PRO A 160 4.56 -12.73 -10.49
N THR A 161 4.18 -13.07 -11.72
CA THR A 161 3.64 -14.37 -12.08
C THR A 161 4.57 -15.44 -11.53
N GLN A 162 4.02 -16.40 -10.78
CA GLN A 162 4.72 -17.62 -10.43
C GLN A 162 5.33 -18.20 -11.71
N ARG A 163 6.67 -18.32 -11.72
CA ARG A 163 7.40 -19.05 -12.77
C ARG A 163 6.68 -20.37 -13.03
N PRO A 164 6.34 -20.72 -14.28
CA PRO A 164 5.78 -22.04 -14.56
C PRO A 164 6.81 -23.09 -14.15
N ARG A 165 6.41 -24.01 -13.28
CA ARG A 165 7.21 -25.19 -12.94
C ARG A 165 7.53 -25.92 -14.25
N ARG A 166 8.81 -25.94 -14.63
CA ARG A 166 9.31 -26.79 -15.72
C ARG A 166 8.93 -28.24 -15.41
N ASN A 167 7.95 -28.76 -16.13
CA ASN A 167 7.62 -30.17 -16.10
C ASN A 167 8.76 -30.91 -16.80
N ARG A 168 9.65 -31.57 -16.05
CA ARG A 168 10.59 -32.54 -16.64
C ARG A 168 9.76 -33.76 -17.03
N ALA A 169 9.26 -33.75 -18.27
CA ALA A 169 8.72 -34.94 -18.90
C ALA A 169 9.82 -36.00 -18.94
N ARG A 170 9.50 -37.17 -18.37
CA ARG A 170 10.31 -38.37 -18.41
C ARG A 170 10.41 -38.83 -19.86
N SER A 171 11.63 -39.01 -20.36
CA SER A 171 11.89 -39.70 -21.61
C SER A 171 11.54 -41.18 -21.44
N ALA A 172 10.54 -41.65 -22.18
CA ALA A 172 10.34 -43.07 -22.45
C ALA A 172 11.17 -43.45 -23.70
N PRO A 173 11.74 -44.67 -23.77
CA PRO A 173 12.49 -45.09 -24.94
C PRO A 173 11.51 -45.53 -26.04
N VAL A 174 11.75 -45.08 -27.27
CA VAL A 174 11.13 -45.67 -28.46
C VAL A 174 12.10 -46.72 -29.00
N ALA A 175 11.70 -47.97 -28.93
CA ALA A 175 12.25 -49.05 -29.73
C ALA A 175 11.50 -49.10 -31.06
N ALA A 176 12.23 -49.14 -32.18
CA ALA A 176 11.96 -50.02 -33.34
C ALA A 176 12.90 -49.69 -34.52
N SER A 177 13.71 -50.69 -34.86
CA SER A 177 14.19 -51.15 -36.17
C SER A 177 14.21 -50.22 -37.39
N LEU A 178 15.32 -50.29 -38.15
CA LEU A 178 15.40 -50.82 -39.53
C LEU A 178 16.83 -50.77 -40.12
N MET A 179 17.28 -51.92 -40.68
CA MET A 179 18.17 -52.17 -41.84
C MET A 179 19.56 -51.50 -41.89
N HIS A 180 20.69 -52.21 -41.97
CA HIS A 180 21.09 -53.36 -42.79
C HIS A 180 22.11 -54.22 -42.04
#